data_AF-A0A1U7QCW4-F1
#
_entry.id   AF-A0A1U7QCW4-F1
#
_cell.length_a   1.000
_cell.length_b   1.000
_cell.length_c   1.000
_cell.angle_alpha   90.00
_cell.angle_beta   90.00
_cell.angle_gamma   90.00
#
_symmetry.space_group_name_H-M   'P 1'
#
loop_
_entity.id
_entity.type
_entity.pdbx_description
1 polymer ?
#
loop_
_entity_poly.entity_id
_entity_poly.type
_entity_poly.pdbx_seq_one_letter_code
_entity_poly.pdbx_strand_id
1 'polypeptide(L)'
;MGLPGSPWQWLLLLGLLLPPATPFWLLNVLFPPQTTPKAELSNHTRPVILVPGCLGNQLEAKLDKPDVVNWLCYRKTEDFFTIWLDLNMFLPLGVDCWIDNTRVVYNRSSGHVSNAPGVQIRVPGFGKTYSVEYLDDNKLAGYMHTLVQNLVNNGYVRDETVRAAPYDWRLEPSQQDEYYRKLAGLVEEMYAAYGKPVFLIGHSLGCLHVLYFLLRQPQSWKDRFIDGFISLGAPWGGSIKPMLVLASGEEPLDHCHPVRGEGGMKQITELAVTLAVPSVPRETFCGTYLLCTNSLKTAIRKSPCRVF
;
A
#
# COMPACT_ATOMS: atom_id res chain seq x y z
N MET A 1 -14.38 -72.34 -6.73
CA MET A 1 -13.93 -71.53 -7.88
C MET A 1 -14.73 -70.23 -7.86
N GLY A 2 -14.20 -69.19 -7.20
CA GLY A 2 -14.80 -67.85 -7.20
C GLY A 2 -14.13 -66.99 -8.28
N LEU A 3 -14.92 -66.31 -9.09
CA LEU A 3 -14.46 -65.43 -10.16
C LEU A 3 -13.62 -64.27 -9.59
N PRO A 4 -12.52 -63.85 -10.26
CA PRO A 4 -11.67 -62.78 -9.78
C PRO A 4 -12.35 -61.43 -10.01
N GLY A 5 -12.46 -60.63 -8.95
CA GLY A 5 -12.95 -59.25 -9.01
C GLY A 5 -12.08 -58.40 -9.95
N SER A 6 -12.75 -57.60 -10.76
CA SER A 6 -12.14 -56.71 -11.76
C SER A 6 -11.17 -55.71 -11.10
N PRO A 7 -9.97 -55.46 -11.66
CA PRO A 7 -9.01 -54.49 -11.12
C PRO A 7 -9.57 -53.06 -10.99
N TRP A 8 -10.66 -52.77 -11.72
CA TRP A 8 -11.36 -51.48 -11.70
C TRP A 8 -12.14 -51.22 -10.40
N GLN A 9 -12.54 -52.26 -9.66
CA GLN A 9 -13.24 -52.09 -8.39
C GLN A 9 -12.33 -51.59 -7.27
N TRP A 10 -11.03 -51.88 -7.33
CA TRP A 10 -10.04 -51.39 -6.35
C TRP A 10 -9.61 -49.94 -6.62
N LEU A 11 -9.63 -49.49 -7.87
CA LEU A 11 -9.36 -48.10 -8.25
C LEU A 11 -10.46 -47.13 -7.78
N LEU A 12 -11.72 -47.55 -7.81
CA LEU A 12 -12.85 -46.77 -7.31
C LEU A 12 -12.83 -46.61 -5.78
N LEU A 13 -12.29 -47.59 -5.06
CA LEU A 13 -12.15 -47.54 -3.59
C LEU A 13 -10.96 -46.70 -3.12
N LEU A 14 -9.89 -46.57 -3.93
CA LEU A 14 -8.76 -45.68 -3.60
C LEU A 14 -9.08 -44.19 -3.79
N GLY A 15 -10.01 -43.84 -4.69
CA GLY A 15 -10.39 -42.45 -4.96
C GLY A 15 -11.21 -41.77 -3.85
N LEU A 16 -11.78 -42.55 -2.92
CA LEU A 16 -12.63 -42.07 -1.82
C LEU A 16 -11.88 -41.82 -0.50
N LEU A 17 -10.56 -42.06 -0.47
CA LEU A 17 -9.72 -41.95 0.74
C LEU A 17 -8.73 -40.78 0.70
N LEU A 18 -8.74 -39.97 -0.36
CA LEU A 18 -7.99 -38.72 -0.39
C LEU A 18 -8.89 -37.61 0.19
N PRO A 19 -8.56 -37.00 1.36
CA PRO A 19 -9.22 -35.76 1.74
C PRO A 19 -9.04 -34.76 0.60
N PRO A 20 -9.99 -33.82 0.38
CA PRO A 20 -9.82 -32.75 -0.61
C PRO A 20 -8.68 -31.83 -0.13
N ALA A 21 -7.45 -32.26 -0.37
CA ALA A 21 -6.24 -31.57 0.01
C ALA A 21 -6.02 -30.44 -0.98
N THR A 22 -6.59 -29.29 -0.66
CA THR A 22 -6.20 -27.93 -1.07
C THR A 22 -4.85 -27.81 -1.80
N PRO A 23 -4.80 -27.87 -3.15
CA PRO A 23 -3.65 -27.39 -3.92
C PRO A 23 -3.96 -26.05 -4.61
N PHE A 24 -5.21 -25.57 -4.52
CA PHE A 24 -5.71 -24.45 -5.32
C PHE A 24 -5.18 -23.09 -4.87
N TRP A 25 -4.81 -22.93 -3.59
CA TRP A 25 -4.34 -21.62 -3.11
C TRP A 25 -2.99 -21.24 -3.74
N LEU A 26 -2.05 -22.18 -3.84
CA LEU A 26 -0.73 -21.91 -4.41
C LEU A 26 -0.82 -21.66 -5.93
N LEU A 27 -1.71 -22.39 -6.61
CA LEU A 27 -2.00 -22.16 -8.03
C LEU A 27 -2.63 -20.79 -8.27
N ASN A 28 -3.56 -20.35 -7.40
CA ASN A 28 -4.16 -19.01 -7.48
C ASN A 28 -3.18 -17.89 -7.08
N VAL A 29 -2.14 -18.18 -6.29
CA VAL A 29 -1.06 -17.25 -5.97
C VAL A 29 -0.07 -17.14 -7.13
N LEU A 30 0.26 -18.26 -7.79
CA LEU A 30 1.18 -18.30 -8.92
C LEU A 30 0.53 -17.87 -10.25
N PHE A 31 -0.76 -18.16 -10.41
CA PHE A 31 -1.57 -17.88 -11.59
C PHE A 31 -2.92 -17.30 -11.15
N PRO A 32 -2.97 -15.99 -10.79
CA PRO A 32 -4.21 -15.37 -10.35
C PRO A 32 -5.26 -15.44 -11.47
N PRO A 33 -6.48 -15.94 -11.19
CA PRO A 33 -7.55 -15.98 -12.18
C PRO A 33 -7.91 -14.55 -12.64
N GLN A 34 -7.95 -14.34 -13.95
CA GLN A 34 -8.16 -13.01 -14.56
C GLN A 34 -9.52 -12.40 -14.23
N THR A 35 -10.48 -13.22 -13.80
CA THR A 35 -11.79 -12.78 -13.31
C THR A 35 -12.06 -13.51 -12.00
N THR A 36 -12.03 -12.77 -10.89
CA THR A 36 -12.56 -13.31 -9.64
C THR A 36 -14.08 -13.07 -9.67
N PRO A 37 -14.91 -14.12 -9.56
CA PRO A 37 -16.35 -13.93 -9.49
C PRO A 37 -16.68 -12.99 -8.33
N LYS A 38 -17.68 -12.12 -8.53
CA LYS A 38 -18.23 -11.29 -7.48
C LYS A 38 -18.76 -12.24 -6.40
N ALA A 39 -18.04 -12.39 -5.29
CA ALA A 39 -18.53 -13.18 -4.18
C ALA A 39 -19.84 -12.54 -3.72
N GLU A 40 -20.88 -13.34 -3.48
CA GLU A 40 -22.10 -12.80 -2.89
C GLU A 40 -21.76 -12.18 -1.54
N LEU A 41 -22.39 -11.04 -1.24
CA LEU A 41 -22.16 -10.29 -0.01
C LEU A 41 -22.49 -11.18 1.19
N SER A 42 -21.47 -11.83 1.74
CA SER A 42 -21.58 -12.57 2.99
C SER A 42 -21.71 -11.57 4.11
N ASN A 43 -22.87 -11.55 4.77
CA ASN A 43 -23.15 -10.74 5.95
C ASN A 43 -22.22 -11.02 7.14
N HIS A 44 -21.21 -11.90 7.02
CA HIS A 44 -20.26 -12.21 8.09
C HIS A 44 -18.95 -11.42 8.01
N THR A 45 -18.53 -10.92 6.84
CA THR A 45 -17.25 -10.20 6.71
C THR A 45 -17.34 -8.79 7.31
N ARG A 46 -16.22 -8.27 7.82
CA ARG A 46 -16.11 -6.92 8.36
C ARG A 46 -15.45 -6.05 7.30
N PRO A 47 -15.95 -4.84 7.00
CA PRO A 47 -15.38 -4.03 5.93
C PRO A 47 -13.92 -3.66 6.23
N VAL A 48 -13.07 -3.64 5.21
CA VAL A 48 -11.63 -3.39 5.32
C VAL A 48 -11.21 -2.25 4.39
N ILE A 49 -10.46 -1.29 4.92
CA ILE A 49 -9.77 -0.26 4.15
C ILE A 49 -8.26 -0.49 4.23
N LEU A 50 -7.62 -0.55 3.07
CA LEU A 50 -6.18 -0.68 2.92
C LEU A 50 -5.52 0.71 2.75
N VAL A 51 -4.51 1.00 3.54
CA VAL A 51 -3.70 2.24 3.44
C VAL A 51 -2.26 1.87 3.06
N PRO A 52 -1.81 2.23 1.85
CA PRO A 52 -0.51 1.82 1.33
C PRO A 52 0.66 2.54 2.00
N GLY A 53 1.88 2.03 1.80
CA GLY A 53 3.11 2.66 2.25
C GLY A 53 3.61 3.72 1.25
N CYS A 54 4.81 4.24 1.50
CA CYS A 54 5.51 5.09 0.53
C CYS A 54 5.69 4.31 -0.78
N LEU A 55 5.50 4.98 -1.93
CA LEU A 55 5.53 4.37 -3.26
C LEU A 55 4.47 3.28 -3.50
N GLY A 56 3.53 3.08 -2.57
CA GLY A 56 2.62 1.94 -2.54
C GLY A 56 1.29 2.12 -3.27
N ASN A 57 1.11 3.20 -4.01
CA ASN A 57 -0.02 3.38 -4.93
C ASN A 57 0.37 4.16 -6.17
N GLN A 58 -0.37 3.95 -7.24
CA GLN A 58 -0.22 4.69 -8.48
C GLN A 58 -0.39 6.21 -8.27
N LEU A 59 0.26 6.99 -9.13
CA LEU A 59 0.03 8.43 -9.30
C LEU A 59 -0.15 8.75 -10.77
N GLU A 60 -0.97 9.74 -11.07
CA GLU A 60 -1.16 10.28 -12.41
C GLU A 60 -0.71 11.73 -12.48
N ALA A 61 -0.10 12.13 -13.59
CA ALA A 61 0.34 13.49 -13.85
C ALA A 61 -0.23 14.05 -15.15
N LYS A 62 -0.38 15.38 -15.20
CA LYS A 62 -0.64 16.15 -16.41
C LYS A 62 0.36 17.30 -16.48
N LEU A 63 0.97 17.49 -17.65
CA LEU A 63 2.10 18.43 -17.84
C LEU A 63 1.72 19.61 -18.71
N ASP A 64 2.22 20.78 -18.34
CA ASP A 64 2.28 22.03 -19.11
C ASP A 64 3.50 22.84 -18.62
N LYS A 65 4.70 22.26 -18.78
CA LYS A 65 5.95 22.74 -18.20
C LYS A 65 6.57 23.87 -19.03
N PRO A 66 7.13 24.91 -18.38
CA PRO A 66 7.81 25.99 -19.08
C PRO A 66 9.16 25.55 -19.67
N ASP A 67 9.83 24.58 -19.05
CA ASP A 67 11.12 24.06 -19.49
C ASP A 67 11.28 22.59 -19.08
N VAL A 68 12.26 21.90 -19.67
CA VAL A 68 12.57 20.48 -19.44
C VAL A 68 14.08 20.25 -19.29
N VAL A 69 14.43 19.26 -18.47
CA VAL A 69 15.83 18.94 -18.14
C VAL A 69 16.61 18.27 -19.29
N ASN A 70 15.91 17.60 -20.21
CA ASN A 70 16.52 17.00 -21.40
C ASN A 70 15.50 16.91 -22.55
N TRP A 71 15.98 16.57 -23.75
CA TRP A 71 15.19 16.54 -24.99
C TRP A 71 14.18 15.38 -25.06
N LEU A 72 14.32 14.36 -24.20
CA LEU A 72 13.42 13.20 -24.14
C LEU A 72 12.18 13.50 -23.29
N CYS A 73 12.24 14.49 -22.40
CA CYS A 73 11.13 14.82 -21.50
C CYS A 73 10.01 15.58 -22.23
N TYR A 74 8.78 15.07 -22.10
CA TYR A 74 7.60 15.77 -22.58
C TYR A 74 7.37 17.08 -21.82
N ARG A 75 7.15 18.16 -22.55
CA ARG A 75 6.80 19.47 -21.99
C ARG A 75 5.33 19.54 -21.61
N LYS A 76 4.45 18.96 -22.44
CA LYS A 76 3.00 19.08 -22.32
C LYS A 76 2.33 17.75 -22.61
N THR A 77 1.25 17.45 -21.90
CA THR A 77 0.35 16.31 -22.18
C THR A 77 -1.09 16.78 -22.25
N GLU A 78 -1.88 16.18 -23.15
CA GLU A 78 -3.30 16.51 -23.29
C GLU A 78 -4.12 15.99 -22.11
N ASP A 79 -3.84 14.75 -21.69
CA ASP A 79 -4.51 14.06 -20.59
C ASP A 79 -3.57 13.70 -19.44
N PHE A 80 -4.17 13.21 -18.36
CA PHE A 80 -3.44 12.58 -17.27
C PHE A 80 -2.87 11.23 -17.72
N PHE A 81 -1.63 10.93 -17.36
CA PHE A 81 -0.99 9.64 -17.57
C PHE A 81 -0.42 9.10 -16.25
N THR A 82 -0.29 7.78 -16.14
CA THR A 82 0.34 7.11 -14.99
C THR A 82 1.81 7.50 -14.91
N ILE A 83 2.19 8.32 -13.93
CA ILE A 83 3.59 8.73 -13.69
C ILE A 83 4.31 7.78 -12.73
N TRP A 84 3.55 7.07 -11.90
CA TRP A 84 4.07 6.03 -11.01
C TRP A 84 3.11 4.85 -11.03
N LEU A 85 3.52 3.63 -11.39
CA LEU A 85 4.82 3.19 -11.91
C LEU A 85 4.75 3.02 -13.43
N ASP A 86 5.44 3.88 -14.18
CA ASP A 86 5.70 3.68 -15.62
C ASP A 86 7.07 3.05 -15.84
N LEU A 87 7.11 1.81 -16.34
CA LEU A 87 8.36 1.07 -16.57
C LEU A 87 9.28 1.75 -17.62
N ASN A 88 8.75 2.61 -18.48
CA ASN A 88 9.56 3.38 -19.42
C ASN A 88 10.48 4.38 -18.72
N MET A 89 10.21 4.72 -17.45
CA MET A 89 11.08 5.60 -16.66
C MET A 89 12.48 5.02 -16.44
N PHE A 90 12.64 3.68 -16.51
CA PHE A 90 13.93 3.01 -16.33
C PHE A 90 14.81 2.99 -17.59
N LEU A 91 14.31 3.53 -18.71
CA LEU A 91 15.14 3.76 -19.90
C LEU A 91 16.19 4.86 -19.61
N PRO A 92 17.34 4.87 -20.31
CA PRO A 92 18.34 5.92 -20.16
C PRO A 92 17.70 7.32 -20.33
N LEU A 93 17.97 8.23 -19.37
CA LEU A 93 17.38 9.58 -19.25
C LEU A 93 15.90 9.65 -18.84
N GLY A 94 15.20 8.53 -18.70
CA GLY A 94 13.81 8.48 -18.24
C GLY A 94 13.64 8.91 -16.79
N VAL A 95 14.57 8.50 -15.93
CA VAL A 95 14.59 8.86 -14.50
C VAL A 95 14.72 10.37 -14.31
N ASP A 96 15.51 11.06 -15.14
CA ASP A 96 15.66 12.53 -15.06
C ASP A 96 14.34 13.24 -15.34
N CYS A 97 13.59 12.78 -16.35
CA CYS A 97 12.26 13.30 -16.67
C CYS A 97 11.26 13.01 -15.56
N TRP A 98 11.30 11.80 -15.00
CA TRP A 98 10.44 11.42 -13.89
C TRP A 98 10.71 12.28 -12.67
N ILE A 99 11.98 12.45 -12.27
CA ILE A 99 12.39 13.31 -11.16
C ILE A 99 11.93 14.75 -11.38
N ASP A 100 12.14 15.33 -12.56
CA ASP A 100 11.73 16.73 -12.82
C ASP A 100 10.20 16.93 -12.79
N ASN A 101 9.43 15.86 -13.00
CA ASN A 101 7.97 15.90 -12.93
C ASN A 101 7.44 15.60 -11.52
N THR A 102 8.04 14.65 -10.80
CA THR A 102 7.58 14.23 -9.47
C THR A 102 8.21 15.01 -8.33
N ARG A 103 9.30 15.76 -8.58
CA ARG A 103 9.96 16.60 -7.58
C ARG A 103 8.97 17.56 -6.96
N VAL A 104 9.26 17.86 -5.71
CA VAL A 104 8.49 18.79 -4.93
C VAL A 104 9.30 20.05 -4.64
N VAL A 105 8.62 21.18 -4.55
CA VAL A 105 9.22 22.48 -4.31
C VAL A 105 8.81 22.94 -2.92
N TYR A 106 9.78 22.96 -1.99
CA TYR A 106 9.55 23.41 -0.63
C TYR A 106 9.66 24.92 -0.52
N ASN A 107 8.62 25.57 0.00
CA ASN A 107 8.63 26.99 0.32
C ASN A 107 8.89 27.18 1.82
N ARG A 108 10.09 27.69 2.15
CA ARG A 108 10.50 27.93 3.55
C ARG A 108 9.62 28.92 4.30
N SER A 109 9.01 29.89 3.61
CA SER A 109 8.21 30.93 4.27
C SER A 109 6.84 30.40 4.69
N SER A 110 6.24 29.53 3.89
CA SER A 110 4.95 28.91 4.20
C SER A 110 5.11 27.57 4.93
N GLY A 111 6.28 26.96 4.89
CA GLY A 111 6.50 25.59 5.39
C GLY A 111 5.81 24.52 4.55
N HIS A 112 5.28 24.88 3.38
CA HIS A 112 4.50 23.99 2.52
C HIS A 112 5.27 23.58 1.26
N VAL A 113 4.91 22.40 0.79
CA VAL A 113 5.42 21.79 -0.43
C VAL A 113 4.41 21.99 -1.58
N SER A 114 4.90 22.30 -2.78
CA SER A 114 4.11 22.35 -4.02
C SER A 114 4.69 21.45 -5.11
N ASN A 115 3.90 21.12 -6.14
CA ASN A 115 4.40 20.43 -7.33
C ASN A 115 5.42 21.28 -8.11
N ALA A 116 6.15 20.64 -9.02
CA ALA A 116 6.97 21.34 -10.00
C ALA A 116 6.12 22.29 -10.88
N PRO A 117 6.70 23.40 -11.38
CA PRO A 117 5.99 24.34 -12.25
C PRO A 117 5.38 23.65 -13.48
N GLY A 118 4.09 23.89 -13.73
CA GLY A 118 3.38 23.29 -14.85
C GLY A 118 3.02 21.82 -14.66
N VAL A 119 3.13 21.25 -13.45
CA VAL A 119 2.79 19.85 -13.19
C VAL A 119 1.59 19.73 -12.25
N GLN A 120 0.57 19.01 -12.71
CA GLN A 120 -0.57 18.61 -11.90
C GLN A 120 -0.45 17.13 -11.58
N ILE A 121 -0.65 16.75 -10.32
CA ILE A 121 -0.62 15.36 -9.88
C ILE A 121 -1.92 15.03 -9.17
N ARG A 122 -2.46 13.85 -9.46
CA ARG A 122 -3.64 13.30 -8.80
C ARG A 122 -3.42 11.84 -8.43
N VAL A 123 -4.19 11.38 -7.46
CA VAL A 123 -4.17 10.02 -6.96
C VAL A 123 -5.36 9.25 -7.56
N PRO A 124 -5.14 8.26 -8.44
CA PRO A 124 -6.21 7.46 -9.00
C PRO A 124 -6.68 6.36 -8.01
N GLY A 125 -7.88 5.83 -8.28
CA GLY A 125 -8.37 4.63 -7.60
C GLY A 125 -8.75 4.79 -6.13
N PHE A 126 -9.12 5.99 -5.67
CA PHE A 126 -9.62 6.15 -4.30
C PHE A 126 -10.91 5.34 -4.07
N GLY A 127 -10.94 4.51 -3.04
CA GLY A 127 -12.03 3.55 -2.78
C GLY A 127 -11.98 2.28 -3.65
N LYS A 128 -11.00 2.18 -4.55
CA LYS A 128 -10.78 1.04 -5.45
C LYS A 128 -9.51 0.29 -5.07
N THR A 129 -9.38 -1.00 -5.40
CA THR A 129 -8.18 -1.78 -5.03
C THR A 129 -7.09 -1.78 -6.09
N TYR A 130 -7.43 -1.51 -7.37
CA TYR A 130 -6.48 -1.70 -8.48
C TYR A 130 -5.18 -0.90 -8.31
N SER A 131 -5.27 0.35 -7.82
CA SER A 131 -4.12 1.26 -7.73
C SER A 131 -3.12 0.92 -6.63
N VAL A 132 -3.47 -0.01 -5.73
CA VAL A 132 -2.57 -0.56 -4.69
C VAL A 132 -2.21 -2.02 -4.92
N GLU A 133 -3.03 -2.77 -5.69
CA GLU A 133 -2.72 -4.15 -6.02
C GLU A 133 -1.51 -4.24 -6.95
N TYR A 134 -1.50 -3.41 -7.99
CA TYR A 134 -0.42 -3.30 -8.97
C TYR A 134 -0.03 -1.85 -9.16
N LEU A 135 1.28 -1.58 -9.15
CA LEU A 135 1.80 -0.23 -9.29
C LEU A 135 1.92 0.19 -10.75
N ASP A 136 1.90 -0.74 -11.70
CA ASP A 136 1.97 -0.48 -13.14
C ASP A 136 0.69 -0.93 -13.87
N ASP A 137 0.43 -0.31 -15.02
CA ASP A 137 -0.75 -0.62 -15.85
C ASP A 137 -0.69 -2.02 -16.47
N ASN A 138 0.51 -2.58 -16.64
CA ASN A 138 0.73 -3.92 -17.18
C ASN A 138 0.59 -5.04 -16.13
N LYS A 139 0.34 -4.68 -14.85
CA LYS A 139 0.17 -5.62 -13.72
C LYS A 139 1.39 -6.53 -13.49
N LEU A 140 2.59 -6.02 -13.69
CA LEU A 140 3.84 -6.74 -13.47
C LEU A 140 4.42 -6.48 -12.06
N ALA A 141 4.28 -5.26 -11.55
CA ALA A 141 4.73 -4.83 -10.24
C ALA A 141 3.62 -4.96 -9.19
N GLY A 142 3.37 -6.20 -8.77
CA GLY A 142 2.41 -6.50 -7.70
C GLY A 142 2.90 -6.01 -6.33
N TYR A 143 2.04 -5.32 -5.60
CA TYR A 143 2.31 -4.81 -4.26
C TYR A 143 1.32 -5.37 -3.23
N MET A 144 0.06 -4.91 -3.18
CA MET A 144 -0.97 -5.46 -2.29
C MET A 144 -1.83 -6.55 -2.93
N HIS A 145 -1.53 -6.96 -4.18
CA HIS A 145 -2.32 -7.96 -4.90
C HIS A 145 -2.54 -9.25 -4.10
N THR A 146 -1.47 -9.83 -3.54
CA THR A 146 -1.56 -11.08 -2.76
C THR A 146 -2.42 -10.92 -1.51
N LEU A 147 -2.36 -9.77 -0.84
CA LEU A 147 -3.20 -9.47 0.33
C LEU A 147 -4.68 -9.38 -0.07
N VAL A 148 -4.98 -8.59 -1.11
CA VAL A 148 -6.36 -8.44 -1.61
C VAL A 148 -6.90 -9.78 -2.09
N GLN A 149 -6.11 -10.55 -2.83
CA GLN A 149 -6.51 -11.86 -3.31
C GLN A 149 -6.80 -12.83 -2.16
N ASN A 150 -5.99 -12.81 -1.09
CA ASN A 150 -6.27 -13.60 0.11
C ASN A 150 -7.59 -13.18 0.77
N LEU A 151 -7.87 -11.87 0.90
CA LEU A 151 -9.15 -11.40 1.42
C LEU A 151 -10.31 -11.88 0.54
N VAL A 152 -10.19 -11.76 -0.78
CA VAL A 152 -11.24 -12.19 -1.71
C VAL A 152 -11.49 -13.69 -1.63
N ASN A 153 -10.44 -14.51 -1.51
CA ASN A 153 -10.56 -15.95 -1.28
C ASN A 153 -11.30 -16.29 0.04
N ASN A 154 -11.38 -15.34 0.98
CA ASN A 154 -12.09 -15.46 2.26
C ASN A 154 -13.43 -14.69 2.27
N GLY A 155 -14.02 -14.40 1.11
CA GLY A 155 -15.37 -13.84 0.98
C GLY A 155 -15.44 -12.32 0.96
N TYR A 156 -14.32 -11.62 0.77
CA TYR A 156 -14.32 -10.19 0.47
C TYR A 156 -14.57 -9.93 -1.02
N VAL A 157 -15.03 -8.72 -1.34
CA VAL A 157 -15.32 -8.25 -2.70
C VAL A 157 -14.56 -6.94 -2.91
N ARG A 158 -13.72 -6.90 -3.95
CA ARG A 158 -12.97 -5.71 -4.35
C ARG A 158 -13.92 -4.54 -4.59
N ASP A 159 -13.47 -3.35 -4.22
CA ASP A 159 -14.21 -2.08 -4.34
C ASP A 159 -15.52 -2.01 -3.53
N GLU A 160 -15.80 -3.04 -2.74
CA GLU A 160 -17.00 -3.17 -1.92
C GLU A 160 -16.58 -3.38 -0.46
N THR A 161 -16.44 -4.62 -0.02
CA THR A 161 -16.06 -4.94 1.36
C THR A 161 -14.56 -4.80 1.63
N VAL A 162 -13.72 -4.86 0.59
CA VAL A 162 -12.31 -4.43 0.65
C VAL A 162 -12.08 -3.29 -0.32
N ARG A 163 -11.65 -2.14 0.22
CA ARG A 163 -11.33 -0.93 -0.54
C ARG A 163 -9.95 -0.41 -0.16
N ALA A 164 -9.35 0.43 -0.99
CA ALA A 164 -8.10 1.10 -0.65
C ALA A 164 -8.29 2.61 -0.54
N ALA A 165 -7.47 3.24 0.29
CA ALA A 165 -7.37 4.69 0.45
C ALA A 165 -5.95 5.14 0.03
N PRO A 166 -5.65 5.15 -1.28
CA PRO A 166 -4.39 5.66 -1.82
C PRO A 166 -4.28 7.17 -1.56
N TYR A 167 -3.05 7.67 -1.48
CA TYR A 167 -2.75 9.08 -1.22
C TYR A 167 -1.52 9.53 -2.00
N ASP A 168 -1.25 10.84 -1.99
CA ASP A 168 0.00 11.38 -2.51
C ASP A 168 1.11 11.13 -1.48
N TRP A 169 1.78 9.99 -1.61
CA TRP A 169 2.83 9.55 -0.68
C TRP A 169 4.07 10.45 -0.65
N ARG A 170 4.14 11.46 -1.51
CA ARG A 170 5.19 12.49 -1.50
C ARG A 170 4.96 13.57 -0.46
N LEU A 171 3.75 13.68 0.09
CA LEU A 171 3.36 14.77 0.99
C LEU A 171 3.19 14.29 2.43
N GLU A 172 3.54 15.17 3.36
CA GLU A 172 3.32 14.97 4.79
C GLU A 172 1.84 15.08 5.18
N PRO A 173 1.42 14.45 6.29
CA PRO A 173 0.09 14.56 6.86
C PRO A 173 -0.43 15.98 7.04
N SER A 174 0.42 16.99 7.26
CA SER A 174 -0.02 18.38 7.43
C SER A 174 -0.68 18.95 6.16
N GLN A 175 -0.33 18.41 4.99
CA GLN A 175 -0.83 18.82 3.67
C GLN A 175 -1.87 17.84 3.09
N GLN A 176 -2.30 16.86 3.89
CA GLN A 176 -3.18 15.76 3.45
C GLN A 176 -4.60 15.87 4.02
N ASP A 177 -5.04 17.07 4.43
CA ASP A 177 -6.36 17.25 5.04
C ASP A 177 -7.51 16.80 4.11
N GLU A 178 -7.39 17.01 2.80
CA GLU A 178 -8.39 16.52 1.83
C GLU A 178 -8.46 14.99 1.82
N TYR A 179 -7.31 14.31 1.83
CA TYR A 179 -7.24 12.86 1.92
C TYR A 179 -7.88 12.36 3.22
N TYR A 180 -7.60 12.98 4.36
CA TYR A 180 -8.18 12.56 5.64
C TYR A 180 -9.70 12.74 5.70
N ARG A 181 -10.23 13.80 5.07
CA ARG A 181 -11.69 13.96 4.92
C ARG A 181 -12.28 12.87 4.03
N LYS A 182 -11.63 12.55 2.90
CA LYS A 182 -12.05 11.44 2.03
C LYS A 182 -11.98 10.09 2.74
N LEU A 183 -10.96 9.87 3.58
CA LEU A 183 -10.81 8.64 4.36
C LEU A 183 -11.91 8.50 5.41
N ALA A 184 -12.24 9.57 6.15
CA ALA A 184 -13.38 9.57 7.07
C ALA A 184 -14.69 9.28 6.34
N GLY A 185 -14.93 9.95 5.20
CA GLY A 185 -16.12 9.71 4.38
C GLY A 185 -16.20 8.27 3.86
N LEU A 186 -15.08 7.67 3.46
CA LEU A 186 -15.03 6.26 3.03
C LEU A 186 -15.37 5.30 4.17
N VAL A 187 -14.86 5.57 5.38
CA VAL A 187 -15.19 4.78 6.58
C VAL A 187 -16.69 4.87 6.87
N GLU A 188 -17.27 6.07 6.84
CA GLU A 188 -18.70 6.30 7.08
C GLU A 188 -19.58 5.66 6.00
N GLU A 189 -19.18 5.75 4.73
CA GLU A 189 -19.86 5.11 3.60
C GLU A 189 -19.89 3.59 3.78
N MET A 190 -18.74 2.97 4.09
CA MET A 190 -18.65 1.52 4.29
C MET A 190 -19.42 1.08 5.54
N TYR A 191 -19.39 1.88 6.61
CA TYR A 191 -20.21 1.60 7.79
C TYR A 191 -21.70 1.62 7.48
N ALA A 192 -22.17 2.62 6.73
CA ALA A 192 -23.56 2.74 6.34
C ALA A 192 -24.00 1.62 5.39
N ALA A 193 -23.14 1.23 4.44
CA ALA A 193 -23.43 0.17 3.46
C ALA A 193 -23.50 -1.23 4.09
N TYR A 194 -22.64 -1.53 5.06
CA TYR A 194 -22.48 -2.88 5.62
C TYR A 194 -22.95 -3.03 7.07
N GLY A 195 -23.37 -1.94 7.71
CA GLY A 195 -23.88 -1.93 9.09
C GLY A 195 -22.86 -2.36 10.14
N LYS A 196 -21.56 -2.26 9.84
CA LYS A 196 -20.46 -2.76 10.67
C LYS A 196 -19.31 -1.76 10.73
N PRO A 197 -18.60 -1.69 11.88
CA PRO A 197 -17.37 -0.91 12.00
C PRO A 197 -16.28 -1.47 11.07
N VAL A 198 -15.38 -0.58 10.64
CA VAL A 198 -14.39 -0.83 9.59
C VAL A 198 -13.03 -1.16 10.20
N PHE A 199 -12.34 -2.16 9.64
CA PHE A 199 -10.94 -2.43 9.90
C PHE A 199 -10.04 -1.58 9.01
N LEU A 200 -9.07 -0.88 9.61
CA LEU A 200 -8.00 -0.21 8.88
C LEU A 200 -6.77 -1.12 8.84
N ILE A 201 -6.20 -1.33 7.66
CA ILE A 201 -4.92 -2.05 7.50
C ILE A 201 -3.92 -1.10 6.88
N GLY A 202 -2.93 -0.69 7.67
CA GLY A 202 -1.80 0.13 7.19
C GLY A 202 -0.59 -0.73 6.88
N HIS A 203 0.18 -0.35 5.85
CA HIS A 203 1.52 -0.90 5.61
C HIS A 203 2.58 0.20 5.64
N SER A 204 3.69 -0.03 6.35
CA SER A 204 4.84 0.86 6.42
C SER A 204 4.43 2.32 6.74
N LEU A 205 4.75 3.29 5.87
CA LEU A 205 4.37 4.69 6.02
C LEU A 205 2.85 4.90 6.17
N GLY A 206 2.03 4.05 5.54
CA GLY A 206 0.57 4.11 5.65
C GLY A 206 0.09 3.97 7.09
N CYS A 207 0.81 3.22 7.93
CA CYS A 207 0.49 3.13 9.36
C CYS A 207 0.63 4.48 10.09
N LEU A 208 1.62 5.30 9.71
CA LEU A 208 1.80 6.63 10.29
C LEU A 208 0.66 7.56 9.86
N HIS A 209 0.22 7.49 8.60
CA HIS A 209 -0.95 8.24 8.13
C HIS A 209 -2.24 7.80 8.85
N VAL A 210 -2.44 6.50 9.07
CA VAL A 210 -3.58 5.98 9.84
C VAL A 210 -3.52 6.45 11.29
N LEU A 211 -2.35 6.39 11.94
CA LEU A 211 -2.19 6.88 13.31
C LEU A 211 -2.50 8.38 13.40
N TYR A 212 -1.92 9.19 12.54
CA TYR A 212 -2.17 10.64 12.49
C TYR A 212 -3.66 10.95 12.27
N PHE A 213 -4.31 10.21 11.37
CA PHE A 213 -5.75 10.29 11.15
C PHE A 213 -6.54 10.00 12.43
N LEU A 214 -6.31 8.83 13.07
CA LEU A 214 -7.04 8.39 14.27
C LEU A 214 -6.80 9.28 15.49
N LEU A 215 -5.62 9.90 15.62
CA LEU A 215 -5.34 10.85 16.70
C LEU A 215 -6.17 12.13 16.58
N ARG A 216 -6.62 12.48 15.37
CA ARG A 216 -7.43 13.68 15.11
C ARG A 216 -8.94 13.42 15.05
N GLN A 217 -9.35 12.16 15.09
CA GLN A 217 -10.77 11.81 15.16
C GLN A 217 -11.26 11.82 16.61
N PRO A 218 -12.48 12.33 16.88
CA PRO A 218 -13.11 12.21 18.19
C PRO A 218 -13.18 10.75 18.65
N GLN A 219 -13.02 10.51 19.96
CA GLN A 219 -13.08 9.15 20.50
C GLN A 219 -14.42 8.47 20.20
N SER A 220 -15.53 9.21 20.34
CA SER A 220 -16.87 8.72 20.00
C SER A 220 -17.03 8.33 18.53
N TRP A 221 -16.31 8.98 17.62
CA TRP A 221 -16.30 8.61 16.20
C TRP A 221 -15.54 7.29 16.02
N LYS A 222 -14.38 7.14 16.65
CA LYS A 222 -13.59 5.89 16.58
C LYS A 222 -14.34 4.70 17.15
N ASP A 223 -14.95 4.86 18.33
CA ASP A 223 -15.71 3.79 19.01
C ASP A 223 -16.92 3.32 18.19
N ARG A 224 -17.47 4.21 17.35
CA ARG A 224 -18.61 3.90 16.48
C ARG A 224 -18.18 3.26 15.16
N PHE A 225 -17.15 3.79 14.52
CA PHE A 225 -16.85 3.51 13.12
C PHE A 225 -15.66 2.57 12.90
N ILE A 226 -14.75 2.44 13.86
CA ILE A 226 -13.50 1.67 13.70
C ILE A 226 -13.56 0.39 14.53
N ASP A 227 -13.43 -0.76 13.88
CA ASP A 227 -13.42 -2.07 14.55
C ASP A 227 -12.01 -2.40 15.07
N GLY A 228 -11.00 -2.00 14.30
CA GLY A 228 -9.62 -2.13 14.70
C GLY A 228 -8.64 -1.61 13.67
N PHE A 229 -7.38 -1.54 14.08
CA PHE A 229 -6.27 -1.12 13.25
C PHE A 229 -5.18 -2.18 13.24
N ILE A 230 -4.91 -2.74 12.05
CA ILE A 230 -3.83 -3.69 11.82
C ILE A 230 -2.67 -2.93 11.17
N SER A 231 -1.55 -2.86 11.87
CA SER A 231 -0.35 -2.16 11.42
C SER A 231 0.71 -3.17 10.96
N LEU A 232 1.08 -3.13 9.68
CA LEU A 232 2.09 -4.00 9.08
C LEU A 232 3.40 -3.23 8.87
N GLY A 233 4.43 -3.54 9.67
CA GLY A 233 5.77 -2.95 9.50
C GLY A 233 5.84 -1.43 9.73
N ALA A 234 5.04 -0.88 10.65
CA ALA A 234 5.01 0.55 10.93
C ALA A 234 6.35 1.09 11.48
N PRO A 235 6.95 2.11 10.85
CA PRO A 235 8.15 2.76 11.36
C PRO A 235 7.78 3.82 12.41
N TRP A 236 7.23 3.42 13.56
CA TRP A 236 6.73 4.35 14.60
C TRP A 236 7.76 5.39 15.07
N GLY A 237 9.01 4.96 15.25
CA GLY A 237 10.14 5.83 15.57
C GLY A 237 11.05 6.13 14.36
N GLY A 238 10.54 5.90 13.15
CA GLY A 238 11.28 6.07 11.91
C GLY A 238 12.13 4.87 11.53
N SER A 239 13.03 5.08 10.58
CA SER A 239 14.00 4.08 10.13
C SER A 239 15.32 4.75 9.75
N ILE A 240 16.40 3.96 9.72
CA ILE A 240 17.74 4.43 9.36
C ILE A 240 17.94 4.54 7.84
N LYS A 241 17.17 3.76 7.05
CA LYS A 241 17.30 3.71 5.58
C LYS A 241 17.18 5.09 4.92
N PRO A 242 16.26 5.98 5.33
CA PRO A 242 16.22 7.35 4.84
C PRO A 242 17.52 8.15 4.96
N MET A 243 18.32 7.97 6.02
CA MET A 243 19.61 8.65 6.13
C MET A 243 20.59 8.17 5.07
N LEU A 244 20.56 6.87 4.75
CA LEU A 244 21.39 6.30 3.69
C LEU A 244 20.95 6.84 2.33
N VAL A 245 19.65 6.83 2.02
CA VAL A 245 19.12 7.36 0.75
C VAL A 245 19.47 8.84 0.58
N LEU A 246 19.43 9.63 1.66
CA LEU A 246 19.83 11.03 1.62
C LEU A 246 21.32 11.21 1.31
N ALA A 247 22.16 10.34 1.88
CA ALA A 247 23.61 10.41 1.73
C ALA A 247 24.12 9.84 0.39
N SER A 248 23.60 8.70 -0.06
CA SER A 248 24.06 7.99 -1.26
C SER A 248 23.23 8.26 -2.51
N GLY A 249 21.99 8.73 -2.36
CA GLY A 249 21.05 8.88 -3.47
C GLY A 249 20.42 7.57 -3.96
N GLU A 250 20.67 6.43 -3.28
CA GLU A 250 20.19 5.11 -3.71
C GLU A 250 19.07 4.59 -2.79
N GLU A 251 17.93 4.22 -3.38
CA GLU A 251 17.12 3.12 -2.82
C GLU A 251 17.61 1.78 -3.43
N PRO A 252 17.61 0.65 -2.69
CA PRO A 252 18.14 -0.63 -3.18
C PRO A 252 17.44 -1.26 -4.40
N LEU A 253 16.54 -0.53 -5.08
CA LEU A 253 15.98 -0.93 -6.37
C LEU A 253 16.90 -0.56 -7.55
N ASP A 254 17.89 0.30 -7.35
CA ASP A 254 18.81 0.74 -8.42
C ASP A 254 20.09 -0.11 -8.42
N HIS A 255 20.11 -1.19 -9.24
CA HIS A 255 21.35 -1.90 -9.57
C HIS A 255 22.04 -1.34 -10.83
N CYS A 256 21.70 -0.12 -11.25
CA CYS A 256 22.24 0.51 -12.45
C CYS A 256 23.00 1.81 -12.10
N HIS A 257 24.31 1.66 -11.90
CA HIS A 257 25.34 2.70 -11.78
C HIS A 257 25.21 3.75 -10.66
N PRO A 258 26.29 3.97 -9.86
CA PRO A 258 26.32 5.05 -8.88
C PRO A 258 26.44 6.39 -9.62
N VAL A 259 25.80 7.43 -9.08
CA VAL A 259 25.95 8.84 -9.48
C VAL A 259 25.07 9.31 -10.67
N ARG A 260 23.73 9.34 -10.54
CA ARG A 260 22.85 10.35 -11.19
C ARG A 260 21.36 10.26 -10.80
N GLY A 261 21.04 10.42 -9.52
CA GLY A 261 19.63 10.39 -9.06
C GLY A 261 19.34 11.20 -7.81
N GLU A 262 20.23 12.11 -7.43
CA GLU A 262 20.24 12.70 -6.08
C GLU A 262 19.04 13.61 -5.75
N GLY A 263 18.29 14.14 -6.73
CA GLY A 263 17.27 15.16 -6.46
C GLY A 263 15.95 14.63 -5.92
N GLY A 264 15.33 13.70 -6.64
CA GLY A 264 13.94 13.27 -6.37
C GLY A 264 13.81 12.36 -5.15
N MET A 265 14.72 11.39 -5.01
CA MET A 265 14.66 10.42 -3.92
C MET A 265 14.99 11.07 -2.57
N LYS A 266 15.91 12.05 -2.53
CA LYS A 266 16.25 12.82 -1.32
C LYS A 266 15.04 13.57 -0.77
N GLN A 267 14.23 14.18 -1.63
CA GLN A 267 13.04 14.93 -1.22
C GLN A 267 11.93 14.04 -0.64
N ILE A 268 11.62 12.91 -1.29
CA ILE A 268 10.63 11.94 -0.80
C ILE A 268 11.07 11.36 0.56
N THR A 269 12.38 11.20 0.73
CA THR A 269 13.00 10.63 1.92
C THR A 269 13.04 11.59 3.11
N GLU A 270 13.34 12.88 2.90
CA GLU A 270 13.33 13.90 3.96
C GLU A 270 11.96 14.02 4.64
N LEU A 271 10.87 13.85 3.88
CA LEU A 271 9.52 13.78 4.42
C LEU A 271 9.29 12.54 5.31
N ALA A 272 9.81 11.37 4.92
CA ALA A 272 9.69 10.16 5.73
C ALA A 272 10.49 10.23 7.05
N VAL A 273 11.65 10.90 7.06
CA VAL A 273 12.43 11.16 8.30
C VAL A 273 11.66 12.10 9.23
N THR A 274 11.07 13.15 8.67
CA THR A 274 10.37 14.16 9.46
C THR A 274 9.08 13.63 10.06
N LEU A 275 8.50 12.54 9.55
CA LEU A 275 7.27 11.96 10.11
C LEU A 275 7.46 11.16 11.39
N ALA A 276 8.65 10.62 11.57
CA ALA A 276 9.01 9.74 12.68
C ALA A 276 9.32 10.46 13.99
N VAL A 277 9.74 11.72 13.91
CA VAL A 277 10.40 12.42 15.02
C VAL A 277 9.51 13.43 15.78
N PRO A 278 8.54 14.14 15.19
CA PRO A 278 7.82 15.21 15.89
C PRO A 278 6.47 14.80 16.46
N SER A 279 5.95 13.59 16.17
CA SER A 279 4.56 13.22 16.45
C SER A 279 4.34 12.35 17.71
N VAL A 280 5.39 12.00 18.45
CA VAL A 280 5.28 11.20 19.69
C VAL A 280 5.60 12.07 20.92
N PRO A 281 4.64 12.32 21.84
CA PRO A 281 4.93 12.93 23.13
C PRO A 281 5.98 12.11 23.90
N ARG A 282 6.93 12.78 24.55
CA ARG A 282 8.08 12.18 25.25
C ARG A 282 7.76 11.20 26.38
N GLU A 283 6.51 10.92 26.69
CA GLU A 283 6.09 10.18 27.88
C GLU A 283 5.77 8.69 27.66
N THR A 284 5.82 8.16 26.42
CA THR A 284 5.45 6.76 26.16
C THR A 284 6.63 5.79 25.98
N PHE A 285 7.87 6.21 26.27
CA PHE A 285 9.02 5.30 26.25
C PHE A 285 9.09 4.46 27.53
N CYS A 286 8.25 3.42 27.62
CA CYS A 286 8.56 2.27 28.44
C CYS A 286 9.17 1.19 27.55
N GLY A 287 10.45 0.91 27.79
CA GLY A 287 11.34 0.21 26.87
C GLY A 287 10.93 -1.22 26.52
N THR A 288 11.39 -1.68 25.37
CA THR A 288 12.39 -2.76 25.25
C THR A 288 12.94 -2.69 23.82
N TYR A 289 14.21 -2.31 23.66
CA TYR A 289 14.94 -2.50 22.41
C TYR A 289 15.17 -4.00 22.22
N LEU A 290 14.51 -4.61 21.24
CA LEU A 290 14.93 -5.90 20.70
C LEU A 290 15.23 -5.72 19.21
N LEU A 291 16.54 -5.65 18.93
CA LEU A 291 17.13 -5.86 17.61
C LEU A 291 16.68 -7.24 17.11
N CYS A 292 15.86 -7.28 16.07
CA CYS A 292 15.57 -8.51 15.34
C CYS A 292 16.20 -8.44 13.95
N THR A 293 17.49 -8.76 13.89
CA THR A 293 18.12 -9.33 12.70
C THR A 293 17.69 -10.78 12.57
N ASN A 294 17.22 -11.17 11.37
CA ASN A 294 17.11 -12.53 10.84
C ASN A 294 16.65 -13.65 11.79
N SER A 295 15.43 -14.16 11.56
CA SER A 295 15.16 -15.58 11.25
C SER A 295 13.69 -15.89 11.50
N LEU A 296 12.91 -16.05 10.43
CA LEU A 296 11.64 -16.78 10.48
C LEU A 296 11.97 -18.24 10.81
N LYS A 297 11.75 -18.64 12.06
CA LYS A 297 11.45 -20.03 12.44
C LYS A 297 10.86 -20.06 13.85
N THR A 298 9.59 -20.47 13.91
CA THR A 298 8.91 -21.07 15.08
C THR A 298 8.65 -20.16 16.29
N ALA A 299 7.37 -19.86 16.54
CA ALA A 299 6.73 -20.11 17.84
C ALA A 299 5.25 -19.68 17.84
N ILE A 300 4.37 -20.69 17.82
CA ILE A 300 3.01 -20.59 18.31
C ILE A 300 3.09 -20.44 19.84
N ARG A 301 2.51 -19.39 20.43
CA ARG A 301 1.91 -19.45 21.78
C ARG A 301 0.92 -18.30 22.01
N LYS A 302 -0.26 -18.68 22.50
CA LYS A 302 -1.36 -17.84 22.96
C LYS A 302 -0.99 -17.07 24.23
N SER A 303 -1.31 -15.78 24.30
CA SER A 303 -1.85 -15.13 25.51
C SER A 303 -2.37 -13.70 25.23
N PRO A 304 -3.34 -13.21 26.03
CA PRO A 304 -4.20 -12.08 25.69
C PRO A 304 -3.71 -10.75 26.29
N CYS A 305 -3.82 -9.65 25.55
CA CYS A 305 -3.61 -8.30 26.10
C CYS A 305 -4.91 -7.75 26.67
N ARG A 306 -4.97 -7.56 27.99
CA ARG A 306 -5.83 -6.58 28.65
C ARG A 306 -5.03 -5.27 28.78
N VAL A 307 -5.63 -4.16 28.40
CA VAL A 307 -5.05 -2.82 28.49
C VAL A 307 -5.60 -2.14 29.74
N PHE A 308 -4.70 -1.63 30.59
CA PHE A 308 -4.97 -0.53 31.53
C PHE A 308 -4.44 0.75 30.91
#